data_AF-Q8GWT9-F1
#
_entry.id   AF-Q8GWT9-F1
#
_cell.length_a   1.000
_cell.length_b   1.000
_cell.length_c   1.000
_cell.angle_alpha   90.00
_cell.angle_beta   90.00
_cell.angle_gamma   90.00
#
_symmetry.space_group_name_H-M   'P 1'
#
loop_
_entity.id
_entity.type
_entity.pdbx_description
1 polymer ?
#
loop_
_entity_poly.entity_id
_entity_poly.type
_entity_poly.pdbx_seq_one_letter_code
_entity_poly.pdbx_strand_id
1 'polypeptide(L)' 'MLSLRSVKQMLDNLKEEYLVLLAETIPFLAELLEDVELSVKSLAQDIIKQMEEMSGESLAEYL' A
#
# COMPACT_ATOMS: atom_id res chain seq x y z
N MET A 1 -4.85 0.37 -12.80
CA MET A 1 -4.98 1.78 -12.34
C MET A 1 -6.19 2.04 -11.44
N LEU A 2 -7.44 1.76 -11.86
CA LEU A 2 -8.62 2.02 -11.01
C LEU A 2 -8.61 1.25 -9.69
N SER A 3 -8.25 -0.03 -9.71
CA SER A 3 -8.15 -0.89 -8.53
C SER A 3 -7.20 -0.34 -7.46
N LEU A 4 -5.97 -0.01 -7.83
CA LEU A 4 -4.97 0.53 -6.90
C LEU A 4 -5.37 1.90 -6.32
N ARG A 5 -6.04 2.74 -7.13
CA ARG A 5 -6.63 3.99 -6.65
C ARG A 5 -7.78 3.77 -5.67
N SER A 6 -8.58 2.74 -5.85
CA SER A 6 -9.62 2.35 -4.89
C SER A 6 -9.00 1.92 -3.56
N VAL A 7 -7.91 1.13 -3.58
CA VAL A 7 -7.15 0.77 -2.37
C VAL A 7 -6.65 2.02 -1.65
N LYS A 8 -6.03 2.95 -2.39
CA LYS A 8 -5.59 4.24 -1.84
C LYS A 8 -6.74 5.01 -1.17
N GLN A 9 -7.89 5.08 -1.83
CA GLN A 9 -9.06 5.77 -1.31
C GLN A 9 -9.64 5.08 -0.05
N MET A 10 -9.59 3.75 0.01
CA MET A 10 -9.99 2.99 1.20
C MET A 10 -9.05 3.26 2.37
N LEU A 11 -7.73 3.28 2.13
CA LEU A 11 -6.73 3.63 3.13
C LEU A 11 -6.98 5.04 3.70
N ASP A 12 -7.25 6.02 2.83
CA ASP A 12 -7.52 7.41 3.23
C ASP A 12 -8.80 7.54 4.09
N ASN A 13 -9.82 6.74 3.77
CA ASN A 13 -11.12 6.81 4.44
C ASN A 13 -11.17 6.01 5.75
N LEU A 14 -10.57 4.81 5.77
CA LEU A 14 -10.60 3.88 6.90
C LEU A 14 -9.47 4.13 7.90
N LYS A 15 -8.36 4.74 7.46
CA LYS A 15 -7.20 5.05 8.31
C LYS A 15 -6.76 3.81 9.09
N GLU A 16 -6.59 3.92 10.41
CA GLU A 16 -6.11 2.84 11.28
C GLU A 16 -6.94 1.56 11.15
N GLU A 17 -8.23 1.65 10.81
CA GLU A 17 -9.10 0.48 10.60
C GLU A 17 -8.65 -0.35 9.37
N TYR A 18 -7.98 0.26 8.39
CA TYR A 18 -7.41 -0.45 7.24
C TYR A 18 -6.23 -1.35 7.64
N LEU A 19 -5.52 -1.03 8.73
CA LEU A 19 -4.31 -1.76 9.14
C LEU A 19 -4.60 -3.23 9.50
N VAL A 20 -5.86 -3.59 9.78
CA VAL A 20 -6.25 -4.99 9.98
C VAL A 20 -6.02 -5.84 8.72
N LEU A 21 -6.03 -5.23 7.53
CA LEU A 21 -5.80 -5.89 6.24
C LEU A 21 -4.36 -5.77 5.75
N LEU A 22 -3.46 -5.24 6.60
CA LEU A 22 -2.09 -4.90 6.22
C LEU A 22 -1.32 -6.15 5.77
N ALA A 23 -1.38 -7.23 6.55
CA ALA A 23 -0.69 -8.48 6.26
C ALA A 23 -1.13 -9.10 4.92
N GLU A 24 -2.42 -9.00 4.59
CA GLU A 24 -2.98 -9.48 3.33
C GLU A 24 -2.64 -8.56 2.16
N THR A 25 -2.54 -7.25 2.39
CA THR A 25 -2.32 -6.25 1.32
C THR A 25 -0.84 -6.15 0.92
N ILE A 26 0.10 -6.33 1.85
CA ILE A 26 1.54 -6.16 1.61
C ILE A 26 2.06 -7.02 0.45
N PRO A 27 1.79 -8.34 0.36
CA PRO A 27 2.29 -9.16 -0.75
C PRO A 27 1.88 -8.62 -2.13
N PHE A 28 0.65 -8.14 -2.26
CA PHE A 28 0.18 -7.54 -3.51
C PHE A 28 0.91 -6.23 -3.82
N LEU A 29 1.16 -5.39 -2.82
CA LEU A 29 1.91 -4.15 -3.03
C LEU A 29 3.35 -4.43 -3.42
N ALA A 30 3.99 -5.46 -2.84
CA ALA A 30 5.33 -5.90 -3.20
C ALA A 30 5.42 -6.31 -4.68
N GLU A 31 4.46 -7.12 -5.17
CA GLU A 31 4.38 -7.48 -6.59
C GLU A 31 4.25 -6.24 -7.50
N LEU A 32 3.47 -5.24 -7.08
CA LEU A 32 3.26 -4.01 -7.85
C LEU A 32 4.49 -3.07 -7.85
N LEU A 33 5.42 -3.20 -6.91
CA LEU A 33 6.71 -2.50 -6.97
C LEU A 33 7.59 -2.99 -8.12
N GLU A 34 7.37 -4.22 -8.58
CA GLU A 34 8.11 -4.81 -9.70
C GLU A 34 7.50 -4.53 -11.08
N ASP A 35 6.35 -3.85 -11.14
CA ASP A 35 5.59 -3.60 -12.39
C ASP A 35 6.43 -2.91 -13.50
N VAL A 36 6.05 -2.99 -14.77
CA VAL A 36 6.75 -2.25 -15.83
C VAL A 36 6.31 -0.78 -15.91
N GLU A 37 5.11 -0.48 -15.44
CA GLU A 37 4.52 0.86 -15.48
C GLU A 37 4.93 1.68 -14.25
N LEU A 38 5.70 2.75 -14.47
CA LEU A 38 6.18 3.63 -13.39
C LEU A 38 5.05 4.24 -12.56
N SER A 39 3.89 4.51 -13.19
CA SER A 39 2.73 5.08 -12.51
C SER A 39 2.17 4.12 -11.45
N VAL A 40 2.21 2.81 -11.70
CA VAL A 40 1.77 1.76 -10.79
C VAL A 40 2.73 1.65 -9.62
N LYS A 41 4.04 1.58 -9.90
CA LYS A 41 5.07 1.57 -8.85
C LYS A 41 4.96 2.75 -7.92
N SER A 42 4.87 3.95 -8.49
CA SER A 42 4.83 5.18 -7.71
C SER A 42 3.60 5.22 -6.80
N LEU A 43 2.45 4.72 -7.25
CA LEU A 43 1.25 4.68 -6.43
C LEU A 43 1.34 3.58 -5.36
N ALA A 44 1.92 2.41 -5.66
CA ALA A 44 2.15 1.37 -4.68
C ALA A 44 3.11 1.83 -3.57
N GLN A 45 4.20 2.53 -3.94
CA GLN A 45 5.13 3.14 -2.98
C GLN A 45 4.46 4.18 -2.08
N ASP A 46 3.58 5.02 -2.63
CA ASP A 46 2.82 6.01 -1.85
C ASP A 46 1.87 5.34 -0.85
N ILE A 47 1.19 4.26 -1.26
CA ILE A 47 0.34 3.46 -0.36
C ILE A 47 1.16 2.84 0.77
N ILE A 48 2.29 2.20 0.46
CA ILE A 48 3.18 1.59 1.46
C ILE A 48 3.65 2.63 2.46
N LYS A 49 4.12 3.78 1.99
CA LYS A 49 4.62 4.85 2.85
C LYS A 49 3.56 5.35 3.81
N GLN A 50 2.32 5.51 3.34
CA GLN A 50 1.22 5.93 4.21
C GLN A 50 0.84 4.85 5.22
N MET A 51 0.92 3.58 4.85
CA MET A 51 0.73 2.47 5.79
C MET A 51 1.84 2.43 6.86
N GLU A 52 3.10 2.70 6.51
CA GLU A 52 4.20 2.88 7.46
C GLU A 52 3.95 4.06 8.41
N GLU A 53 3.55 5.22 7.88
CA GLU A 53 3.25 6.40 8.68
C GLU A 53 2.09 6.17 9.67
N MET A 54 1.08 5.38 9.28
CA MET A 54 -0.07 5.05 10.12
C MET A 54 0.21 3.95 11.14
N SER A 55 0.98 2.92 10.76
CA SER A 55 1.34 1.82 11.65
C SER A 55 2.43 2.21 12.66
N GLY A 56 3.25 3.21 12.32
CA GLY A 56 4.39 3.63 13.13
C GLY A 56 5.59 2.68 13.06
N GLU A 57 5.56 1.70 12.16
CA GLU A 57 6.62 0.72 11.92
C GLU A 57 7.06 0.76 10.45
N SER A 58 8.28 0.28 10.18
CA SER A 58 8.71 0.09 8.80
C SER A 58 8.16 -1.22 8.27
N LEU A 59 7.60 -1.19 7.06
CA LEU A 59 7.06 -2.36 6.38
C LEU A 59 8.12 -3.08 5.52
N ALA A 60 9.37 -2.61 5.54
CA ALA A 60 10.47 -3.17 4.76
C ALA A 60 10.78 -4.64 5.10
N GLU A 61 10.46 -5.11 6.32
CA GLU A 61 10.65 -6.52 6.70
C GLU A 61 9.59 -7.45 6.07
N TYR A 62 8.50 -6.89 5.57
CA TYR A 62 7.40 -7.61 4.94
C TYR A 62 7.38 -7.50 3.41
N LEU A 63 8.25 -6.65 2.84
CA LEU A 63 8.43 -6.41 1.41
C LEU A 63 9.65 -7.18 0.87
#